data_AF-A0A016VRC3-F1
#
_entry.id   AF-A0A016VRC3-F1
#
_cell.length_a   1.000
_cell.length_b   1.000
_cell.length_c   1.000
_cell.angle_alpha   90.00
_cell.angle_beta   90.00
_cell.angle_gamma   90.00
#
_symmetry.space_group_name_H-M   'P 1'
#
loop_
_entity.id
_entity.type
_entity.pdbx_description
1 polymer ?
#
loop_
_entity_poly.entity_id
_entity_poly.type
_entity_poly.pdbx_seq_one_letter_code
_entity_poly.pdbx_strand_id
1 'polypeptide(L)'
;MGHRHRSPSYRPFSDKILPFSFFPRKIFSEEDTKYGVCEGRKISRILGLNTTSSELRMLVVYSDAKKVHKKDAELVPSRILRHYAPQVY
;
A
#
# COMPACT_ATOMS: atom_id res chain seq x y z
N MET A 1 45.07 24.60 -8.13
CA MET A 1 44.15 24.40 -6.98
C MET A 1 42.73 24.62 -7.49
N GLY A 2 41.79 23.70 -7.18
CA GLY A 2 40.35 23.77 -7.52
C GLY A 2 40.06 23.57 -9.03
N HIS A 3 39.09 22.80 -9.51
CA HIS A 3 37.84 22.32 -8.95
C HIS A 3 37.55 20.90 -9.49
N ARG A 4 37.24 19.97 -8.59
CA ARG A 4 36.77 18.62 -8.95
C ARG A 4 35.29 18.69 -9.30
N HIS A 5 34.96 18.38 -10.56
CA HIS A 5 33.65 17.88 -10.96
C HIS A 5 33.27 16.68 -10.07
N ARG A 6 32.10 16.74 -9.44
CA ARG A 6 31.52 15.61 -8.70
C ARG A 6 30.18 15.26 -9.33
N SER A 7 30.24 14.44 -10.39
CA SER A 7 29.08 13.71 -10.87
C SER A 7 28.63 12.71 -9.79
N PRO A 8 27.35 12.65 -9.39
CA PRO A 8 26.87 11.55 -8.57
C PRO A 8 26.85 10.28 -9.41
N SER A 9 27.70 9.31 -9.07
CA SER A 9 27.63 7.99 -9.67
C SER A 9 26.37 7.29 -9.16
N TYR A 10 25.37 7.16 -10.04
CA TYR A 10 24.30 6.18 -9.86
C TYR A 10 24.95 4.80 -9.94
N ARG A 11 25.15 4.16 -8.78
CA ARG A 11 25.47 2.73 -8.72
C ARG A 11 24.17 1.95 -8.97
N PRO A 12 24.16 0.94 -9.85
CA PRO A 12 23.00 0.08 -10.01
C PRO A 12 22.88 -0.74 -8.73
N PHE A 13 21.80 -0.52 -7.98
CA PHE A 13 21.49 -1.29 -6.79
C PHE A 13 21.13 -2.70 -7.25
N SER A 14 22.05 -3.64 -6.97
CA SER A 14 21.98 -5.03 -7.38
C SER A 14 20.63 -5.68 -7.09
N ASP A 15 20.19 -6.48 -8.05
CA ASP A 15 19.14 -7.49 -7.96
C ASP A 15 19.27 -8.35 -6.70
N LYS A 16 18.62 -7.91 -5.64
CA LYS A 16 18.19 -8.78 -4.55
C LYS A 16 16.70 -8.58 -4.43
N ILE A 17 15.95 -9.43 -5.13
CA ILE A 17 14.56 -9.71 -4.83
C ILE A 17 14.54 -10.09 -3.35
N LEU A 18 14.16 -9.14 -2.50
CA LEU A 18 13.99 -9.40 -1.09
C LEU A 18 12.84 -10.41 -0.95
N PRO A 19 13.02 -11.52 -0.22
CA PRO A 19 11.89 -12.37 0.12
C PRO A 19 10.85 -11.50 0.82
N PHE A 20 9.59 -11.77 0.49
CA PHE A 20 8.36 -11.05 0.85
C PHE A 20 8.08 -10.87 2.36
N SER A 21 9.09 -11.01 3.23
CA SER A 21 8.93 -11.22 4.66
C SER A 21 9.98 -10.46 5.50
N PHE A 22 9.99 -9.13 5.41
CA PHE A 22 10.59 -8.33 6.48
C PHE A 22 9.84 -7.01 6.69
N PHE A 23 8.62 -7.12 7.22
CA PHE A 23 7.97 -6.00 7.90
C PHE A 23 7.78 -6.37 9.37
N PRO A 24 7.94 -5.41 10.30
CA PRO A 24 7.84 -5.68 11.73
C PRO A 24 6.46 -6.25 12.04
N ARG A 25 6.42 -7.36 12.80
CA ARG A 25 5.21 -8.01 13.34
C ARG A 25 4.44 -7.00 14.20
N LYS A 26 3.68 -6.12 13.58
CA LYS A 26 2.68 -5.29 14.24
C LYS A 26 1.42 -6.13 14.29
N ILE A 27 0.79 -6.17 15.46
CA ILE A 27 -0.37 -7.00 15.80
C ILE A 27 -1.47 -6.75 14.75
N PHE A 28 -1.53 -7.60 13.72
CA PHE A 28 -2.69 -7.73 12.86
C PHE A 28 -3.67 -8.59 13.64
N SER A 29 -4.85 -8.03 13.94
CA SER A 29 -5.94 -8.88 14.43
C SER A 29 -6.34 -9.81 13.30
N GLU A 30 -6.89 -11.00 13.60
CA GLU A 30 -7.44 -11.88 12.55
C GLU A 30 -8.49 -11.17 11.70
N GLU A 31 -9.12 -10.13 12.24
CA GLU A 31 -10.04 -9.26 11.51
C GLU A 31 -9.38 -8.40 10.42
N ASP A 32 -8.06 -8.25 10.42
CA ASP A 32 -7.31 -7.45 9.45
C ASP A 32 -6.94 -8.24 8.19
N THR A 33 -7.06 -9.57 8.19
CA THR A 33 -6.78 -10.38 6.99
C THR A 33 -7.92 -10.39 5.99
N LYS A 34 -9.12 -9.95 6.39
CA LYS A 34 -10.33 -9.97 5.55
C LYS A 34 -10.37 -8.93 4.42
N TYR A 35 -9.45 -7.97 4.42
CA TYR A 35 -9.45 -6.89 3.44
C TYR A 35 -8.81 -7.35 2.13
N GLY A 36 -9.37 -6.93 1.00
CA GLY A 36 -8.88 -7.34 -0.32
C GLY A 36 -7.40 -7.04 -0.56
N VAL A 37 -6.89 -5.92 -0.02
CA VAL A 37 -5.46 -5.56 -0.07
C VAL A 37 -4.56 -6.59 0.60
N CYS A 38 -5.03 -7.27 1.65
CA CYS A 38 -4.29 -8.31 2.36
C CYS A 38 -4.23 -9.61 1.55
N GLU A 39 -5.22 -9.84 0.69
CA GLU A 39 -5.27 -10.96 -0.26
C GLU A 39 -4.49 -10.67 -1.57
N GLY A 40 -3.82 -9.51 -1.66
CA GLY A 40 -3.04 -9.11 -2.84
C GLY A 40 -3.86 -8.42 -3.94
N ARG A 41 -5.11 -8.05 -3.68
CA ARG A 41 -5.94 -7.30 -4.64
C ARG A 41 -5.38 -5.91 -4.85
N LYS A 42 -5.18 -5.51 -6.11
CA LYS A 42 -4.57 -4.22 -6.45
C LYS A 42 -5.58 -3.09 -6.36
N ILE A 43 -5.25 -2.05 -5.59
CA ILE A 43 -6.06 -0.83 -5.53
C ILE A 43 -6.04 -0.11 -6.88
N SER A 44 -7.22 0.20 -7.41
CA SER A 44 -7.41 1.04 -8.59
C SER A 44 -7.47 2.51 -8.22
N ARG A 45 -8.35 2.88 -7.27
CA ARG A 45 -8.44 4.25 -6.74
C ARG A 45 -9.03 4.29 -5.34
N ILE A 46 -8.79 5.40 -4.66
CA ILE A 46 -9.54 5.81 -3.45
C ILE A 46 -10.68 6.73 -3.88
N LEU A 47 -11.89 6.47 -3.39
CA LEU A 47 -13.10 7.25 -3.64
C LEU A 47 -13.38 8.29 -2.55
N GLY A 48 -12.90 8.08 -1.34
CA GLY A 48 -13.14 9.00 -0.24
C GLY A 48 -12.52 8.54 1.07
N LEU A 49 -12.66 9.41 2.06
CA LEU A 49 -12.18 9.21 3.43
C LEU A 49 -13.38 9.13 4.36
N ASN A 50 -13.28 8.28 5.38
CA ASN A 50 -14.25 8.17 6.46
C ASN A 50 -13.55 8.38 7.79
N THR A 51 -13.95 9.43 8.50
CA THR A 51 -13.42 9.84 9.80
C THR A 51 -14.43 9.65 10.94
N THR A 52 -15.55 8.96 10.67
CA THR A 52 -16.62 8.75 11.66
C THR A 52 -16.23 7.72 12.73
N SER A 53 -15.28 6.83 12.40
CA SER A 53 -14.73 5.85 13.34
C SER A 53 -13.52 6.40 14.09
N SER A 54 -13.10 5.72 15.16
CA SER A 54 -11.87 6.04 15.91
C SER A 54 -10.59 5.92 15.07
N GLU A 55 -10.67 5.22 13.94
CA GLU A 55 -9.61 5.12 12.96
C GLU A 55 -10.05 5.69 11.60
N LEU A 56 -9.16 6.45 10.95
CA LEU A 56 -9.34 6.89 9.56
C LEU A 56 -9.44 5.67 8.64
N ARG A 57 -10.53 5.59 7.88
CA ARG A 57 -10.77 4.58 6.85
C ARG A 57 -10.83 5.24 5.48
N MET A 58 -10.40 4.53 4.45
CA MET A 58 -10.46 4.99 3.07
C MET A 58 -11.38 4.07 2.28
N LEU A 59 -12.23 4.64 1.44
CA LEU A 59 -13.09 3.87 0.54
C LEU A 59 -12.29 3.52 -0.71
N VAL A 60 -11.91 2.26 -0.85
CA VAL A 60 -10.97 1.74 -1.85
C VAL A 60 -11.71 0.93 -2.90
N VAL A 61 -11.40 1.14 -4.18
CA VAL A 61 -11.87 0.29 -5.29
C VAL A 61 -10.70 -0.53 -5.81
N TYR A 62 -10.92 -1.84 -5.98
CA TYR A 62 -9.92 -2.76 -6.52
C TYR A 62 -9.94 -2.83 -8.06
N SER A 63 -8.81 -3.22 -8.65
CA SER A 63 -8.59 -3.28 -10.10
C SER A 63 -9.00 -4.59 -10.74
N ASP A 64 -9.50 -5.56 -9.97
CA ASP A 64 -9.75 -6.91 -10.50
C ASP A 64 -10.82 -6.86 -11.58
N ALA A 65 -10.51 -7.54 -12.69
CA ALA A 65 -11.05 -7.31 -14.03
C ALA A 65 -12.55 -7.65 -14.23
N LYS A 66 -13.35 -7.78 -13.17
CA LYS A 66 -14.78 -8.08 -13.27
C LYS A 66 -15.62 -6.89 -12.78
N LYS A 67 -15.80 -5.92 -13.69
CA LYS A 67 -16.83 -4.87 -13.68
C LYS A 67 -16.98 -4.15 -12.33
N VAL A 68 -16.29 -3.01 -12.20
CA VAL A 68 -16.46 -2.00 -11.13
C VAL A 68 -17.95 -1.69 -10.92
N HIS A 69 -18.60 -2.39 -10.01
CA HIS A 69 -19.87 -1.98 -9.43
C HIS A 69 -19.57 -1.17 -8.18
N LYS A 70 -20.49 -0.30 -7.75
CA LYS A 70 -20.43 0.37 -6.43
C LYS A 70 -20.22 -0.61 -5.26
N LYS A 71 -20.45 -1.91 -5.48
CA LYS A 71 -20.25 -3.01 -4.53
C LYS A 71 -18.79 -3.44 -4.36
N ASP A 72 -17.89 -3.04 -5.27
CA ASP A 72 -16.45 -3.36 -5.22
C ASP A 72 -15.63 -2.33 -4.42
N ALA A 73 -16.33 -1.41 -3.75
CA ALA A 73 -15.72 -0.43 -2.88
C ALA A 73 -15.70 -0.94 -1.43
N GLU A 74 -14.52 -0.97 -0.82
CA GLU A 74 -14.30 -1.46 0.54
C GLU A 74 -13.76 -0.33 1.42
N LEU A 75 -14.27 -0.21 2.65
CA LEU A 75 -13.71 0.72 3.64
C LEU A 75 -12.52 0.07 4.35
N VAL A 76 -11.31 0.46 3.97
CA VAL A 76 -10.08 -0.11 4.51
C VAL A 76 -9.45 0.85 5.53
N PRO A 77 -9.09 0.36 6.73
CA PRO A 77 -8.32 1.12 7.71
C PRO A 77 -6.99 1.65 7.15
N SER A 78 -6.66 2.90 7.50
CA SER A 78 -5.41 3.53 7.08
C SER A 78 -4.15 2.76 7.53
N ARG A 79 -4.21 2.08 8.69
CA ARG A 79 -3.09 1.24 9.16
C ARG A 79 -2.77 0.08 8.21
N ILE A 80 -3.78 -0.48 7.58
CA ILE A 80 -3.64 -1.60 6.64
C ILE A 80 -3.10 -1.08 5.32
N LEU A 81 -3.65 0.02 4.80
CA LEU A 81 -3.19 0.62 3.56
C LEU A 81 -1.73 1.06 3.63
N ARG A 82 -1.29 1.66 4.74
CA ARG A 82 0.12 2.01 4.95
C ARG A 82 1.06 0.81 4.87
N HIS A 83 0.58 -0.40 5.17
CA HIS A 83 1.38 -1.61 5.15
C HIS A 83 1.37 -2.31 3.78
N TYR A 84 0.19 -2.51 3.21
CA TYR A 84 0.01 -3.32 2.00
C TYR A 84 0.02 -2.49 0.70
N ALA A 85 -0.26 -1.20 0.79
CA ALA A 85 -0.31 -0.30 -0.36
C ALA A 85 0.26 1.09 -0.02
N PRO A 86 1.52 1.17 0.46
CA PRO A 86 2.13 2.43 0.91
C PRO A 86 2.19 3.51 -0.17
N GLN A 87 2.21 3.13 -1.45
CA GLN A 87 2.18 4.05 -2.59
C GLN A 87 0.86 4.81 -2.76
N VAL A 88 -0.19 4.37 -2.05
CA VAL A 88 -1.53 4.96 -2.09
C VAL A 88 -1.80 5.81 -0.84
N TYR A 89 -0.90 5.77 0.14
CA TYR A 89 -0.94 6.57 1.36
C TYR A 89 -0.10 7.85 1.22
#